data_AF-A0A8J2U9K0-F1
#
_entry.id   AF-A0A8J2U9K0-F1
#
_cell.length_a   1.000
_cell.length_b   1.000
_cell.length_c   1.000
_cell.angle_alpha   90.00
_cell.angle_beta   90.00
_cell.angle_gamma   90.00
#
_symmetry.space_group_name_H-M   'P 1'
#
loop_
_entity.id
_entity.type
_entity.pdbx_description
1 polymer ?
#
loop_
_entity_poly.entity_id
_entity_poly.type
_entity_poly.pdbx_seq_one_letter_code
_entity_poly.pdbx_strand_id
1 'polypeptide(L)'
;MDQDVKVATWSVGKPETAAYESLSFWIKENHRAYIRYSHGKSNDDTELQWLGPDTYNGRKAFRVTLPKSGACCLVIAPDTVGIQVIDSRRHSTKSFYWEDENPAGDSIARCSICAQDEKEAVGWLRRYFLR
;
A
#
# COMPACT_ATOMS: atom_id res chain seq x y z
N MET A 1 0.08 -16.04 21.53
CA MET A 1 1.10 -15.89 20.48
C MET A 1 0.69 -14.67 19.68
N ASP A 2 1.23 -13.50 20.02
CA ASP A 2 1.01 -12.31 19.21
C ASP A 2 1.73 -12.53 17.87
N GLN A 3 0.96 -12.62 16.80
CA GLN A 3 1.54 -12.54 15.46
C GLN A 3 2.03 -11.10 15.31
N ASP A 4 3.35 -10.87 15.28
CA ASP A 4 3.95 -9.56 14.96
C ASP A 4 3.74 -9.27 13.46
N VAL A 5 2.49 -9.05 13.11
CA VAL A 5 1.99 -8.74 11.77
C VAL A 5 1.41 -7.35 11.83
N LYS A 6 1.79 -6.52 10.86
CA LYS A 6 1.36 -5.13 10.74
C LYS A 6 0.93 -4.89 9.30
N VAL A 7 -0.14 -4.13 9.10
CA VAL A 7 -0.66 -3.80 7.78
C VAL A 7 -1.01 -2.32 7.67
N ALA A 8 -0.57 -1.69 6.60
CA ALA A 8 -1.03 -0.35 6.23
C ALA A 8 -1.73 -0.43 4.88
N THR A 9 -3.02 -0.08 4.85
CA THR A 9 -3.80 0.02 3.61
C THR A 9 -3.82 1.47 3.14
N TRP A 10 -3.60 1.64 1.85
CA TRP A 10 -3.71 2.92 1.15
C TRP A 10 -4.70 2.74 0.03
N SER A 11 -5.65 3.66 -0.13
CA SER A 11 -6.65 3.57 -1.19
C SER A 11 -6.95 4.88 -1.87
N VAL A 12 -7.61 4.77 -3.02
CA VAL A 12 -8.19 5.88 -3.75
C VAL A 12 -9.56 5.46 -4.27
N GLY A 13 -10.49 6.42 -4.31
CA GLY A 13 -11.89 6.15 -4.64
C GLY A 13 -12.68 5.72 -3.42
N LYS A 14 -13.89 5.18 -3.66
CA LYS A 14 -14.78 4.69 -2.61
C LYS A 14 -14.84 3.17 -2.65
N PRO A 15 -14.78 2.45 -1.52
CA PRO A 15 -14.98 1.00 -1.49
C PRO A 15 -16.21 0.57 -2.27
N GLU A 16 -16.16 -0.63 -2.86
CA GLU A 16 -17.23 -1.23 -3.69
C GLU A 16 -17.60 -0.44 -4.97
N THR A 17 -16.75 0.51 -5.39
CA THR A 17 -16.92 1.22 -6.67
C THR A 17 -15.91 0.75 -7.71
N ALA A 18 -16.24 0.94 -8.99
CA ALA A 18 -15.31 0.60 -10.09
C ALA A 18 -14.01 1.44 -10.08
N ALA A 19 -14.01 2.56 -9.37
CA ALA A 19 -12.88 3.46 -9.22
C ALA A 19 -12.07 3.19 -7.93
N TYR A 20 -12.47 2.21 -7.11
CA TYR A 20 -11.72 1.83 -5.92
C TYR A 20 -10.42 1.15 -6.32
N GLU A 21 -9.33 1.60 -5.74
CA GLU A 21 -8.05 0.91 -5.79
C GLU A 21 -7.45 0.93 -4.40
N SER A 22 -6.89 -0.18 -3.95
CA SER A 22 -6.16 -0.21 -2.69
C SER A 22 -4.85 -0.99 -2.78
N LEU A 23 -3.92 -0.59 -1.92
CA LEU A 23 -2.60 -1.19 -1.73
C LEU A 23 -2.41 -1.46 -0.23
N SER A 24 -2.36 -2.73 0.13
CA SER A 24 -2.11 -3.16 1.50
C SER A 24 -0.67 -3.65 1.64
N PHE A 25 0.07 -3.01 2.54
CA PHE A 25 1.49 -3.28 2.80
C PHE A 25 1.61 -4.10 4.07
N TRP A 26 1.96 -5.38 3.90
CA TRP A 26 2.07 -6.33 4.99
C TRP A 26 3.52 -6.42 5.49
N ILE A 27 3.68 -6.34 6.80
CA ILE A 27 4.93 -6.43 7.53
C ILE A 27 4.79 -7.58 8.51
N LYS A 28 5.78 -8.45 8.56
CA LYS A 28 5.82 -9.57 9.49
C LYS A 28 7.18 -9.61 10.17
N GLU A 29 7.20 -9.77 11.47
CA GLU A 29 8.44 -9.85 12.28
C GLU A 29 9.38 -8.67 12.01
N ASN A 30 8.80 -7.47 11.85
CA ASN A 30 9.50 -6.22 11.48
C ASN A 30 10.29 -6.27 10.16
N HIS A 31 9.86 -7.12 9.23
CA HIS A 31 10.37 -7.19 7.86
C HIS A 31 9.23 -7.03 6.85
N ARG A 32 9.55 -6.56 5.65
CA ARG A 32 8.60 -6.60 4.52
C ARG A 32 8.13 -8.03 4.30
N ALA A 33 6.82 -8.25 4.31
CA ALA A 33 6.24 -9.51 3.89
C ALA A 33 5.84 -9.45 2.42
N TYR A 34 4.71 -8.82 2.10
CA TYR A 34 4.16 -8.72 0.75
C TYR A 34 3.31 -7.46 0.59
N ILE A 35 2.97 -7.14 -0.66
CA ILE A 35 2.11 -6.00 -1.01
C ILE A 35 0.94 -6.58 -1.79
N ARG A 36 -0.29 -6.24 -1.39
CA ARG A 36 -1.49 -6.67 -2.11
C ARG A 36 -2.15 -5.48 -2.77
N TYR A 37 -2.59 -5.67 -4.01
CA TYR A 37 -3.31 -4.67 -4.78
C TYR A 37 -4.73 -5.17 -5.06
N SER A 38 -5.73 -4.35 -4.73
CA SER A 38 -7.13 -4.59 -5.09
C SER A 38 -7.62 -3.50 -6.04
N HIS A 39 -8.55 -3.84 -6.93
CA HIS A 39 -9.14 -2.89 -7.87
C HIS A 39 -10.60 -3.21 -8.18
N GLY A 40 -11.43 -2.17 -8.11
CA GLY A 40 -12.83 -2.20 -8.48
C GLY A 40 -13.70 -2.89 -7.44
N LYS A 41 -14.70 -3.63 -7.94
CA LYS A 41 -15.66 -4.39 -7.12
C LYS A 41 -15.21 -5.82 -6.81
N SER A 42 -14.01 -6.19 -7.25
CA SER A 42 -13.52 -7.55 -7.04
C SER A 42 -13.01 -7.70 -5.62
N ASN A 43 -13.35 -8.81 -4.98
CA ASN A 43 -12.74 -9.22 -3.71
C ASN A 43 -11.37 -9.89 -3.93
N ASP A 44 -10.97 -10.09 -5.19
CA ASP A 44 -9.68 -10.67 -5.52
C ASP A 44 -8.59 -9.61 -5.39
N ASP A 45 -7.71 -9.78 -4.41
CA ASP A 45 -6.47 -9.06 -4.32
C ASP A 45 -5.35 -9.78 -5.08
N THR A 46 -4.42 -9.01 -5.65
CA THR A 46 -3.25 -9.53 -6.35
C THR A 46 -2.01 -9.19 -5.54
N GLU A 47 -1.26 -10.21 -5.13
CA GLU A 47 0.07 -9.99 -4.55
C GLU A 47 1.02 -9.43 -5.60
N LEU A 48 1.60 -8.26 -5.31
CA LEU A 48 2.60 -7.61 -6.14
C LEU A 48 3.98 -8.18 -5.85
N GLN A 49 4.74 -8.40 -6.91
CA GLN A 49 6.13 -8.79 -6.83
C GLN A 49 7.01 -7.57 -6.56
N TRP A 50 7.83 -7.67 -5.51
CA TRP A 50 8.84 -6.68 -5.17
C TRP A 50 10.00 -6.69 -6.18
N LEU A 51 10.39 -5.52 -6.70
CA LEU A 51 11.49 -5.38 -7.65
C LEU A 51 12.72 -4.64 -7.11
N GLY A 52 12.60 -3.96 -5.97
CA GLY A 52 13.73 -3.27 -5.34
C GLY A 52 13.47 -1.81 -5.02
N PRO A 53 14.39 -1.19 -4.25
CA PRO A 53 14.39 0.26 -4.05
C PRO A 53 14.58 1.00 -5.38
N ASP A 54 14.08 2.23 -5.44
CA ASP A 54 14.16 3.11 -6.60
C ASP A 54 14.13 4.58 -6.16
N THR A 55 14.21 5.49 -7.12
CA THR A 55 14.03 6.93 -6.89
C THR A 55 13.09 7.52 -7.93
N TYR A 56 12.18 8.38 -7.48
CA TYR A 56 11.28 9.12 -8.35
C TYR A 56 11.38 10.62 -8.04
N ASN A 57 11.75 11.44 -9.02
CA ASN A 57 11.97 12.88 -8.86
C ASN A 57 12.87 13.24 -7.65
N GLY A 58 13.95 12.47 -7.43
CA GLY A 58 14.87 12.67 -6.30
C GLY A 58 14.37 12.19 -4.94
N ARG A 59 13.16 11.61 -4.87
CA ARG A 59 12.57 11.05 -3.64
C ARG A 59 12.82 9.54 -3.58
N LYS A 60 13.00 9.00 -2.38
CA LYS A 60 13.08 7.55 -2.16
C LYS A 60 11.75 6.90 -2.55
N ALA A 61 11.85 5.86 -3.37
CA ALA A 61 10.73 5.08 -3.85
C ALA A 61 11.10 3.60 -3.89
N PHE A 62 10.18 2.76 -4.34
CA PHE A 62 10.46 1.38 -4.67
C PHE A 62 9.60 0.90 -5.82
N ARG A 63 10.04 -0.17 -6.48
CA ARG A 63 9.37 -0.77 -7.63
C ARG A 63 8.67 -2.06 -7.27
N VAL A 64 7.49 -2.22 -7.81
CA VAL A 64 6.71 -3.45 -7.76
C VAL A 64 6.11 -3.76 -9.13
N THR A 65 5.76 -5.02 -9.37
CA THR A 65 5.06 -5.44 -10.59
C THR A 65 3.96 -6.43 -10.27
N LEU A 66 2.96 -6.51 -11.16
CA LEU A 66 1.99 -7.58 -11.13
C LEU A 66 2.66 -8.89 -11.61
N PRO A 67 2.36 -10.05 -10.99
CA PRO A 67 3.10 -11.30 -11.19
C PRO A 67 2.92 -11.95 -12.57
N LYS A 68 1.87 -11.60 -13.33
CA LYS A 68 1.53 -12.28 -14.60
C LYS A 68 1.59 -11.39 -15.85
N SER A 69 1.76 -10.09 -15.71
CA SER A 69 1.61 -9.19 -16.85
C SER A 69 2.92 -8.89 -17.58
N GLY A 70 4.09 -9.15 -16.96
CA GLY A 70 5.39 -8.69 -17.50
C GLY A 70 5.42 -7.18 -17.81
N ALA A 71 4.38 -6.47 -17.39
CA ALA A 71 4.11 -5.10 -17.74
C ALA A 71 4.76 -4.24 -16.69
N CYS A 72 5.58 -3.31 -17.17
CA CYS A 72 6.37 -2.31 -16.47
C CYS A 72 6.02 -2.02 -15.00
N CYS A 73 7.09 -1.83 -14.23
CA CYS A 73 7.07 -1.56 -12.81
C CYS A 73 6.16 -0.37 -12.44
N LEU A 74 5.32 -0.58 -11.43
CA LEU A 74 4.76 0.51 -10.64
C LEU A 74 5.85 1.03 -9.72
N VAL A 75 6.04 2.34 -9.69
CA VAL A 75 6.92 3.00 -8.71
C VAL A 75 6.05 3.55 -7.61
N ILE A 76 6.33 3.16 -6.36
CA ILE A 76 5.60 3.63 -5.18
C ILE A 76 6.53 4.57 -4.41
N ALA A 77 6.10 5.82 -4.29
CA ALA A 77 6.83 6.88 -3.60
C ALA A 77 6.00 7.41 -2.43
N PRO A 78 6.37 7.10 -1.18
CA PRO A 78 5.70 7.67 -0.01
C PRO A 78 5.84 9.20 0.06
N ASP A 79 4.75 9.86 0.44
CA ASP A 79 4.68 11.29 0.72
C ASP A 79 4.54 11.59 2.21
N THR A 80 4.26 12.84 2.55
CA THR A 80 3.93 13.27 3.91
C THR A 80 2.56 12.77 4.36
N VAL A 81 1.62 12.66 3.43
CA VAL A 81 0.19 12.37 3.68
C VAL A 81 -0.37 11.22 2.81
N GLY A 82 0.49 10.36 2.28
CA GLY A 82 0.08 9.54 1.15
C GLY A 82 1.14 8.62 0.60
N ILE A 83 0.74 7.89 -0.42
CA ILE A 83 1.66 7.30 -1.39
C ILE A 83 1.29 7.76 -2.80
N GLN A 84 2.31 8.03 -3.60
CA GLN A 84 2.16 8.20 -5.04
C GLN A 84 2.49 6.89 -5.73
N VAL A 85 1.58 6.43 -6.57
CA VAL A 85 1.75 5.26 -7.42
C VAL A 85 1.90 5.75 -8.84
N ILE A 86 3.09 5.53 -9.41
CA ILE A 86 3.44 5.95 -10.76
C ILE A 86 3.42 4.71 -11.66
N ASP A 87 2.53 4.74 -12.65
CA ASP A 87 2.48 3.76 -13.72
C ASP A 87 3.32 4.30 -14.89
N SER A 88 4.53 3.75 -15.02
CA SER A 88 5.48 4.13 -16.07
C SER A 88 4.98 3.83 -17.49
N ARG A 89 4.05 2.89 -17.66
CA ARG A 89 3.48 2.52 -18.97
C ARG A 89 2.39 3.49 -19.40
N ARG A 90 1.57 3.94 -18.45
CA ARG A 90 0.44 4.86 -18.72
C ARG A 90 0.83 6.32 -18.57
N HIS A 91 2.07 6.61 -18.17
CA HIS A 91 2.52 7.96 -17.79
C HIS A 91 1.56 8.63 -16.80
N SER A 92 0.97 7.84 -15.90
CA SER A 92 -0.01 8.32 -14.95
C SER A 92 0.55 8.24 -13.54
N THR A 93 0.15 9.20 -12.71
CA THR A 93 0.45 9.23 -11.28
C THR A 93 -0.87 9.31 -10.53
N LYS A 94 -1.04 8.42 -9.55
CA LYS A 94 -2.20 8.42 -8.67
C LYS A 94 -1.75 8.61 -7.23
N SER A 95 -2.47 9.43 -6.49
CA SER A 95 -2.28 9.58 -5.05
C SER A 95 -3.26 8.67 -4.33
N PHE A 96 -2.74 7.84 -3.44
CA PHE A 96 -3.51 7.01 -2.52
C PHE A 96 -3.35 7.58 -1.12
N TYR A 97 -4.43 7.54 -0.35
CA TYR A 97 -4.52 8.05 1.01
C TYR A 97 -4.68 6.90 1.99
N TRP A 98 -4.27 7.10 3.23
CA TRP A 98 -4.37 6.06 4.25
C TRP A 98 -5.85 5.70 4.47
N GLU A 99 -6.13 4.40 4.45
CA GLU A 99 -7.47 3.89 4.74
C GLU A 99 -7.59 3.62 6.23
N ASP A 100 -8.51 4.32 6.89
CA ASP A 100 -8.83 4.08 8.29
C ASP A 100 -9.68 2.81 8.41
N GLU A 101 -9.01 1.72 8.73
CA GLU A 101 -9.61 0.41 9.01
C GLU A 101 -10.29 0.35 10.39
N ASN A 102 -10.29 1.47 11.15
CA ASN A 102 -10.85 1.60 12.50
C ASN A 102 -11.78 2.83 12.63
N PRO A 103 -12.82 2.98 11.77
CA PRO A 103 -13.66 4.17 11.80
C PRO A 103 -14.29 4.38 13.19
N ALA A 104 -14.25 5.63 13.67
CA ALA A 104 -14.77 6.00 14.99
C ALA A 104 -16.26 5.61 15.13
N GLY A 105 -16.55 4.64 15.99
CA GLY A 105 -17.92 4.18 16.28
C GLY A 105 -18.07 2.67 16.36
N ASP A 106 -17.12 1.89 15.83
CA ASP A 106 -17.19 0.43 15.85
C ASP A 106 -16.11 -0.18 16.75
N SER A 107 -16.38 -0.20 18.06
CA SER A 107 -15.46 -0.73 19.07
C SER A 107 -15.18 -2.24 18.96
N ILE A 108 -15.94 -2.96 18.12
CA ILE A 108 -15.82 -4.42 17.91
C ILE A 108 -14.88 -4.71 16.73
N ALA A 109 -14.77 -3.79 15.77
CA ALA A 109 -14.02 -3.99 14.52
C ALA A 109 -12.58 -3.44 14.58
N ARG A 110 -11.99 -3.25 15.77
CA ARG A 110 -10.66 -2.65 15.86
C ARG A 110 -9.59 -3.59 15.29
N CYS A 111 -9.08 -3.28 14.11
CA CYS A 111 -7.94 -3.95 13.50
C CYS A 111 -6.67 -3.68 14.32
N SER A 112 -6.28 -4.65 15.14
CA SER A 112 -5.11 -4.59 16.02
C SER A 112 -3.78 -4.61 15.26
N ILE A 113 -3.78 -5.16 14.05
CA ILE A 113 -2.61 -5.22 13.16
C ILE A 113 -2.51 -4.03 12.22
N CYS A 114 -3.57 -3.23 12.09
CA CYS A 114 -3.59 -2.09 11.18
C CYS A 114 -2.89 -0.88 11.80
N ALA A 115 -2.31 -0.03 10.95
CA ALA A 115 -1.82 1.28 11.38
C ALA A 115 -2.96 2.05 12.07
N GLN A 116 -2.67 2.66 13.21
CA GLN A 116 -3.66 3.39 14.01
C GLN A 116 -3.88 4.81 13.50
N ASP A 117 -2.90 5.36 12.77
CA ASP A 117 -2.98 6.67 12.13
C ASP A 117 -2.12 6.72 10.86
N GLU A 118 -2.36 7.74 10.05
CA GLU A 118 -1.64 8.01 8.81
C GLU A 118 -0.12 8.15 9.02
N LYS A 119 0.31 8.76 10.12
CA LYS A 119 1.72 9.00 10.42
C LYS A 119 2.45 7.68 10.69
N GLU A 120 1.81 6.76 11.40
CA GLU A 120 2.28 5.41 11.62
C GLU A 120 2.36 4.64 10.30
N ALA A 121 1.32 4.70 9.46
CA ALA A 121 1.28 4.04 8.15
C ALA A 121 2.45 4.49 7.25
N VAL A 122 2.69 5.80 7.14
CA VAL A 122 3.83 6.36 6.40
C VAL A 122 5.16 5.93 7.03
N GLY A 123 5.23 5.94 8.36
CA GLY A 123 6.41 5.51 9.11
C GLY A 123 6.80 4.06 8.83
N TRP A 124 5.81 3.16 8.75
CA TRP A 124 6.01 1.76 8.40
C TRP A 124 6.52 1.58 6.98
N LEU A 125 5.93 2.27 6.00
CA LEU A 125 6.41 2.27 4.62
C LEU A 125 7.87 2.70 4.53
N ARG A 126 8.21 3.83 5.16
CA ARG A 126 9.58 4.36 5.16
C ARG A 126 10.58 3.43 5.83
N ARG A 127 10.18 2.73 6.89
CA ARG A 127 11.06 1.84 7.65
C ARG A 127 11.29 0.50 6.99
N TYR A 128 10.26 -0.11 6.41
CA TYR A 128 10.28 -1.50 5.97
C TYR A 128 10.33 -1.68 4.45
N PHE A 129 9.89 -0.67 3.69
CA PHE A 129 9.86 -0.73 2.22
C PHE A 129 10.86 0.21 1.56
N LEU A 130 11.28 1.31 2.19
CA LEU A 130 12.27 2.25 1.61
C LEU A 130 13.73 2.03 2.05
N ARG A 131 14.05 0.89 2.68
CA ARG A 131 15.40 0.54 3.11
C ARG A 131 16.19 -0.18 2.03
#